data_AF-A0AB34FBL4-F1
#
_entry.id   AF-A0AB34FBL4-F1
#
_cell.length_a   1.000
_cell.length_b   1.000
_cell.length_c   1.000
_cell.angle_alpha   90.00
_cell.angle_beta   90.00
_cell.angle_gamma   90.00
#
_symmetry.space_group_name_H-M   'P 1'
#
loop_
_entity.id
_entity.type
_entity.pdbx_description
1 polymer ?
#
loop_
_entity_poly.entity_id
_entity_poly.type
_entity_poly.pdbx_seq_one_letter_code
_entity_poly.pdbx_strand_id
1 'polypeptide(L)'
;MPMDVVNAIILDRHNDHHGMAAESLEGYSGGNPSSDKSGSLPGIRSWTFDRGTGNVSGLLGSNDNFGTYRVLGNLDINIDHGVTYQNYRRALDLENGVYTTSYQTNHANYTTSLFCSYPADVCVYRIASSATLPKITAKFENKDVPNNLAKASCGDRYARYSGVTQQGPPEGLKYDAVARIAGSRPSTCSGDGTLTVPESSGVQDLTFVIGADTNYDASKGTSAHGYSFKGVDPGPRVESVTTTAAGFKYDDLLSKHTSDYQALFGAFTLSLPDPRSSAKEETAKIISRYSTVSNGDPFVEGLLFDYSRYLLITSSRENSLPSNLQGLWAEDLKPDWGADYHATINLQMNYWTADQTGLQQASVALWNYMANTWVPRGTETAKLLYNAPGWVTHNEMNVFGYTAMKSGEGYANYPVAAAWMMQHVWDNVEYGQNIAWLKDT
;
A
#
# COMPACT_ATOMS: atom_id res chain seq x y z
N MET A 1 30.46 -16.08 -3.82
CA MET A 1 30.86 -14.69 -4.16
C MET A 1 30.48 -13.84 -2.97
N PRO A 2 31.36 -12.96 -2.47
CA PRO A 2 30.96 -12.01 -1.44
C PRO A 2 30.02 -10.97 -2.10
N MET A 3 28.75 -10.96 -1.71
CA MET A 3 27.78 -9.93 -2.12
C MET A 3 27.93 -8.72 -1.19
N ASP A 4 28.25 -7.56 -1.76
CA ASP A 4 28.23 -6.26 -1.07
C ASP A 4 26.94 -6.08 -0.24
N VAL A 5 26.95 -5.19 0.76
CA VAL A 5 25.72 -4.87 1.50
C VAL A 5 24.79 -4.08 0.58
N VAL A 6 23.94 -4.82 -0.14
CA VAL A 6 22.81 -4.32 -0.90
C VAL A 6 21.64 -4.13 0.07
N ASN A 7 21.25 -2.88 0.26
CA ASN A 7 19.97 -2.57 0.89
C ASN A 7 18.93 -2.52 -0.21
N ALA A 8 18.15 -3.59 -0.36
CA ALA A 8 16.98 -3.63 -1.22
C ALA A 8 15.79 -3.06 -0.45
N ILE A 9 15.21 -1.98 -0.98
CA ILE A 9 13.96 -1.41 -0.47
C ILE A 9 12.86 -1.84 -1.44
N ILE A 10 11.98 -2.73 -1.00
CA ILE A 10 10.77 -3.08 -1.74
C ILE A 10 9.84 -1.86 -1.70
N LEU A 11 9.41 -1.41 -2.87
CA LEU A 11 8.54 -0.26 -3.04
C LEU A 11 7.17 -0.70 -3.51
N ASP A 12 6.19 -0.17 -2.81
CA ASP A 12 4.78 -0.41 -2.99
C ASP A 12 4.09 0.95 -3.10
N ARG A 13 3.07 1.03 -3.96
CA ARG A 13 2.18 2.18 -4.04
C ARG A 13 0.78 1.64 -4.13
N HIS A 14 -0.10 2.02 -3.21
CA HIS A 14 -1.48 1.53 -3.10
C HIS A 14 -2.23 1.42 -4.44
N ASN A 15 -1.99 2.35 -5.36
CA ASN A 15 -2.70 2.43 -6.62
C ASN A 15 -1.96 1.77 -7.80
N ASP A 16 -0.84 1.07 -7.56
CA ASP A 16 -0.16 0.25 -8.55
C ASP A 16 -0.84 -1.12 -8.68
N HIS A 17 -1.95 -1.11 -9.41
CA HIS A 17 -2.70 -2.30 -9.75
C HIS A 17 -2.57 -2.60 -11.24
N HIS A 18 -2.37 -3.87 -11.56
CA HIS A 18 -2.47 -4.37 -12.91
C HIS A 18 -3.84 -4.96 -13.18
N GLY A 19 -4.24 -5.00 -14.44
CA GLY A 19 -5.46 -5.69 -14.87
C GLY A 19 -6.61 -4.76 -15.19
N MET A 20 -6.28 -3.53 -15.55
CA MET A 20 -6.88 -2.98 -16.76
C MET A 20 -6.51 -3.87 -17.95
N ALA A 21 -7.14 -5.04 -18.07
CA ALA A 21 -7.35 -5.64 -19.36
C ALA A 21 -8.40 -4.78 -20.05
N ALA A 22 -7.92 -3.72 -20.68
CA ALA A 22 -7.90 -3.54 -22.12
C ALA A 22 -8.69 -4.49 -23.05
N GLU A 23 -9.81 -5.03 -22.62
CA GLU A 23 -10.99 -4.99 -23.49
C GLU A 23 -11.73 -3.70 -23.12
N SER A 24 -11.09 -2.61 -23.55
CA SER A 24 -11.64 -1.25 -23.61
C SER A 24 -12.12 -0.61 -22.29
N LEU A 25 -11.73 0.65 -22.08
CA LEU A 25 -12.63 1.57 -21.36
C LEU A 25 -13.97 1.76 -22.14
N GLU A 26 -14.04 1.36 -23.42
CA GLU A 26 -15.29 1.05 -24.15
C GLU A 26 -15.80 -0.38 -23.89
N GLY A 27 -16.16 -0.73 -22.66
CA GLY A 27 -16.73 -2.06 -22.37
C GLY A 27 -16.50 -2.58 -20.97
N TYR A 28 -15.48 -2.09 -20.25
CA TYR A 28 -15.28 -2.46 -18.87
C TYR A 28 -16.46 -2.04 -17.97
N SER A 29 -17.21 -3.04 -17.53
CA SER A 29 -18.45 -2.87 -16.79
C SER A 29 -18.31 -3.08 -15.27
N GLY A 30 -17.08 -3.27 -14.76
CA GLY A 30 -16.89 -3.67 -13.35
C GLY A 30 -17.47 -5.06 -13.05
N GLY A 31 -17.43 -5.95 -14.05
CA GLY A 31 -18.04 -7.28 -14.02
C GLY A 31 -19.55 -7.30 -14.26
N ASN A 32 -20.21 -6.14 -14.38
CA ASN A 32 -21.66 -6.08 -14.57
C ASN A 32 -22.06 -6.74 -15.90
N PRO A 33 -23.23 -7.41 -15.94
CA PRO A 33 -23.75 -7.98 -17.18
C PRO A 33 -24.16 -6.87 -18.15
N SER A 34 -24.13 -7.17 -19.45
CA SER A 34 -24.56 -6.24 -20.50
C SER A 34 -26.08 -6.03 -20.56
N SER A 35 -26.86 -6.85 -19.87
CA SER A 35 -28.32 -6.77 -19.78
C SER A 35 -28.82 -7.13 -18.39
N ASP A 36 -30.06 -6.74 -18.10
CA ASP A 36 -30.76 -7.11 -16.87
C ASP A 36 -30.80 -8.64 -16.67
N LYS A 37 -30.47 -9.07 -15.45
CA LYS A 37 -30.55 -10.45 -14.95
C LYS A 37 -31.58 -10.61 -13.83
N SER A 38 -32.26 -9.53 -13.43
CA SER A 38 -33.21 -9.54 -12.32
C SER A 38 -34.39 -10.51 -12.54
N GLY A 39 -34.72 -10.79 -13.80
CA GLY A 39 -35.72 -11.80 -14.18
C GLY A 39 -35.41 -13.22 -13.70
N SER A 40 -34.15 -13.54 -13.35
CA SER A 40 -33.78 -14.82 -12.76
C SER A 40 -34.18 -14.95 -11.29
N LEU A 41 -34.33 -13.84 -10.56
CA LEU A 41 -34.55 -13.86 -9.10
C LEU A 41 -35.78 -14.67 -8.64
N PRO A 42 -36.97 -14.57 -9.27
CA PRO A 42 -38.12 -15.35 -8.83
C PRO A 42 -37.87 -16.86 -8.89
N GLY A 43 -37.19 -17.33 -9.94
CA GLY A 43 -36.83 -18.74 -10.10
C GLY A 43 -35.82 -19.21 -9.06
N ILE A 44 -34.80 -18.38 -8.79
CA ILE A 44 -33.78 -18.63 -7.75
C ILE A 44 -34.45 -18.75 -6.37
N ARG A 45 -35.33 -17.81 -6.02
CA ARG A 45 -36.05 -17.80 -4.74
C ARG A 45 -36.97 -19.01 -4.59
N SER A 46 -37.76 -19.33 -5.62
CA SER A 46 -38.62 -20.53 -5.62
C SER A 46 -37.79 -21.78 -5.38
N TRP A 47 -36.69 -21.97 -6.12
CA TRP A 47 -35.81 -23.13 -5.95
C TRP A 47 -35.28 -23.25 -4.52
N THR A 48 -34.82 -22.13 -3.93
CA THR A 48 -34.31 -22.12 -2.56
C THR A 48 -35.40 -22.47 -1.54
N PHE A 49 -36.61 -21.95 -1.69
CA PHE A 49 -37.71 -22.31 -0.79
C PHE A 49 -38.17 -23.75 -0.96
N ASP A 50 -38.18 -24.29 -2.19
CA ASP A 50 -38.65 -25.64 -2.47
C ASP A 50 -37.62 -26.72 -2.09
N ARG A 51 -36.33 -26.44 -2.23
CA ARG A 51 -35.25 -27.45 -2.08
C ARG A 51 -34.31 -27.22 -0.91
N GLY A 52 -34.37 -26.05 -0.27
CA GLY A 52 -33.44 -25.68 0.81
C GLY A 52 -31.98 -25.49 0.33
N THR A 53 -31.74 -25.41 -0.98
CA THR A 53 -30.41 -25.19 -1.58
C THR A 53 -30.39 -23.92 -2.43
N GLY A 54 -29.23 -23.28 -2.55
CA GLY A 54 -29.03 -22.14 -3.46
C GLY A 54 -28.79 -22.60 -4.90
N ASN A 55 -29.29 -21.83 -5.87
CA ASN A 55 -28.83 -21.88 -7.27
C ASN A 55 -28.83 -20.46 -7.82
N VAL A 56 -27.68 -19.79 -7.81
CA VAL A 56 -27.54 -18.39 -8.26
C VAL A 56 -26.89 -18.27 -9.63
N SER A 57 -26.80 -19.37 -10.38
CA SER A 57 -26.18 -19.40 -11.71
C SER A 57 -26.68 -18.31 -12.67
N GLY A 58 -27.96 -17.93 -12.58
CA GLY A 58 -28.54 -16.84 -13.38
C GLY A 58 -27.96 -15.44 -13.09
N LEU A 59 -27.29 -15.25 -11.95
CA LEU A 59 -26.71 -13.98 -11.51
C LEU A 59 -25.18 -13.92 -11.64
N LEU A 60 -24.50 -15.06 -11.71
CA LEU A 60 -23.03 -15.13 -11.78
C LEU A 60 -22.48 -14.34 -12.98
N GLY A 61 -21.35 -13.66 -12.75
CA GLY A 61 -20.59 -12.93 -13.76
C GLY A 61 -19.30 -13.65 -14.15
N SER A 62 -18.34 -12.90 -14.71
CA SER A 62 -17.03 -13.40 -15.12
C SER A 62 -15.92 -12.88 -14.21
N ASN A 63 -14.87 -13.67 -13.97
CA ASN A 63 -13.68 -13.21 -13.24
C ASN A 63 -12.73 -12.36 -14.10
N ASP A 64 -13.03 -12.21 -15.38
CA ASP A 64 -12.21 -11.47 -16.33
C ASP A 64 -12.04 -10.01 -15.90
N ASN A 65 -10.86 -9.47 -16.19
CA ASN A 65 -10.55 -8.04 -16.03
C ASN A 65 -10.73 -7.52 -14.58
N PHE A 66 -10.64 -8.41 -13.58
CA PHE A 66 -10.65 -8.04 -12.16
C PHE A 66 -9.35 -7.34 -11.73
N GLY A 67 -8.22 -7.77 -12.27
CA GLY A 67 -6.90 -7.24 -11.91
C GLY A 67 -6.35 -7.73 -10.58
N THR A 68 -5.22 -7.15 -10.18
CA THR A 68 -4.39 -7.57 -9.05
C THR A 68 -3.49 -6.42 -8.59
N TYR A 69 -3.28 -6.29 -7.30
CA TYR A 69 -2.26 -5.41 -6.73
C TYR A 69 -0.86 -5.89 -7.13
N ARG A 70 0.11 -4.96 -7.26
CA ARG A 70 1.49 -5.31 -7.62
C ARG A 70 2.51 -4.48 -6.87
N VAL A 71 3.64 -5.12 -6.60
CA VAL A 71 4.88 -4.43 -6.24
C VAL A 71 5.33 -3.51 -7.38
N LEU A 72 5.75 -2.30 -7.04
CA LEU A 72 6.30 -1.34 -8.01
C LEU A 72 7.71 -1.79 -8.45
N GLY A 73 8.53 -2.20 -7.48
CA GLY A 73 9.85 -2.75 -7.69
C GLY A 73 10.76 -2.55 -6.49
N ASN A 74 12.05 -2.83 -6.66
CA ASN A 74 13.07 -2.63 -5.66
C ASN A 74 13.93 -1.41 -6.00
N LEU A 75 14.32 -0.66 -4.97
CA LEU A 75 15.44 0.26 -5.03
C LEU A 75 16.64 -0.38 -4.33
N ASP A 76 17.63 -0.76 -5.13
CA ASP A 76 18.89 -1.32 -4.63
C ASP A 76 19.87 -0.19 -4.35
N ILE A 77 20.30 -0.07 -3.09
CA ILE A 77 21.35 0.84 -2.67
C ILE A 77 22.53 0.03 -2.14
N ASN A 78 23.62 0.03 -2.91
CA ASN A 78 24.85 -0.64 -2.57
C ASN A 78 25.86 0.32 -1.94
N ILE A 79 26.46 -0.09 -0.82
CA ILE A 79 27.53 0.66 -0.15
C ILE A 79 28.82 -0.17 -0.26
N ASP A 80 29.82 0.35 -0.99
CA ASP A 80 31.05 -0.38 -1.36
C ASP A 80 32.07 -0.43 -0.20
N HIS A 81 31.66 -0.99 0.95
CA HIS A 81 32.53 -1.24 2.11
C HIS A 81 32.83 -2.73 2.34
N GLY A 82 32.40 -3.59 1.41
CA GLY A 82 32.54 -5.04 1.47
C GLY A 82 31.42 -5.76 2.24
N VAL A 83 31.66 -7.02 2.59
CA VAL A 83 30.62 -7.95 3.07
C VAL A 83 30.82 -8.41 4.50
N THR A 84 31.97 -8.06 5.08
CA THR A 84 32.36 -8.47 6.43
C THR A 84 31.97 -7.36 7.40
N TYR A 85 31.00 -7.67 8.25
CA TYR A 85 30.54 -6.78 9.30
C TYR A 85 30.24 -7.56 10.58
N GLN A 86 30.23 -6.84 11.69
CA GLN A 86 29.91 -7.35 13.03
C GLN A 86 28.92 -6.43 13.72
N ASN A 87 28.38 -6.88 14.86
CA ASN A 87 27.45 -6.11 15.69
C ASN A 87 26.23 -5.59 14.88
N TYR A 88 25.75 -6.41 13.93
CA TYR A 88 24.59 -6.08 13.12
C TYR A 88 23.33 -6.04 13.98
N ARG A 89 22.57 -4.96 13.85
CA ARG A 89 21.25 -4.81 14.45
C ARG A 89 20.33 -4.12 13.46
N ARG A 90 19.09 -4.60 13.38
CA ARG A 90 17.99 -3.90 12.71
C ARG A 90 16.83 -3.74 13.68
N ALA A 91 16.11 -2.63 13.57
CA ALA A 91 14.96 -2.35 14.40
C ALA A 91 13.94 -1.49 13.63
N LEU A 92 12.66 -1.79 13.83
CA LEU A 92 11.56 -0.89 13.49
C LEU A 92 11.09 -0.26 14.80
N ASP A 93 11.24 1.06 14.90
CA ASP A 93 10.72 1.84 16.00
C ASP A 93 9.26 2.16 15.73
N LEU A 94 8.34 1.53 16.48
CA LEU A 94 6.91 1.73 16.33
C LEU A 94 6.42 3.07 16.88
N GLU A 95 7.16 3.71 17.79
CA GLU A 95 6.76 5.02 18.34
C GLU A 95 7.08 6.16 17.36
N ASN A 96 8.11 5.98 16.55
CA ASN A 96 8.56 6.99 15.59
C ASN A 96 8.25 6.62 14.13
N GLY A 97 7.90 5.38 13.83
CA GLY A 97 7.71 4.89 12.47
C GLY A 97 9.01 4.93 11.65
N VAL A 98 10.14 4.57 12.26
CA VAL A 98 11.47 4.62 11.63
C VAL A 98 12.15 3.25 11.68
N TYR A 99 12.55 2.76 10.51
CA TYR A 99 13.38 1.57 10.40
C TYR A 99 14.86 1.96 10.44
N THR A 100 15.67 1.29 11.24
CA THR A 100 17.10 1.54 11.37
C THR A 100 17.90 0.25 11.29
N THR A 101 19.03 0.28 10.60
CA THR A 101 20.05 -0.78 10.65
C THR A 101 21.39 -0.19 11.08
N SER A 102 22.12 -0.87 11.95
CA SER A 102 23.46 -0.48 12.39
C SER A 102 24.41 -1.67 12.37
N TYR A 103 25.64 -1.46 11.92
CA TYR A 103 26.68 -2.50 11.89
C TYR A 103 28.07 -1.86 11.86
N GLN A 104 29.10 -2.67 12.10
CA GLN A 104 30.49 -2.23 12.09
C GLN A 104 31.27 -3.00 11.05
N THR A 105 32.03 -2.29 10.22
CA THR A 105 33.06 -2.88 9.37
C THR A 105 34.43 -2.67 10.00
N ASN A 106 35.50 -3.19 9.38
CA ASN A 106 36.87 -2.93 9.84
C ASN A 106 37.26 -1.45 9.80
N HIS A 107 36.52 -0.61 9.08
CA HIS A 107 36.88 0.77 8.79
C HIS A 107 35.96 1.80 9.45
N ALA A 108 34.68 1.48 9.63
CA ALA A 108 33.70 2.43 10.16
C ALA A 108 32.46 1.75 10.77
N ASN A 109 31.77 2.51 11.61
CA ASN A 109 30.42 2.20 12.06
C ASN A 109 29.43 2.81 11.08
N TYR A 110 28.44 2.03 10.64
CA TYR A 110 27.39 2.47 9.74
C TYR A 110 26.05 2.49 10.45
N THR A 111 25.21 3.44 10.07
CA THR A 111 23.79 3.48 10.43
C THR A 111 23.00 3.88 9.21
N THR A 112 21.96 3.11 8.89
CA THR A 112 20.99 3.44 7.86
C THR A 112 19.64 3.65 8.50
N SER A 113 18.88 4.65 8.04
CA SER A 113 17.56 4.97 8.56
C SER A 113 16.58 5.19 7.41
N LEU A 114 15.38 4.59 7.50
CA LEU A 114 14.31 4.66 6.53
C LEU A 114 12.99 5.05 7.21
N PHE A 115 12.29 6.04 6.65
CA PHE A 115 10.91 6.35 7.00
C PHE A 115 10.17 6.90 5.78
N CYS A 116 8.84 6.76 5.74
CA CYS A 116 7.99 7.31 4.70
C CYS A 116 7.12 8.42 5.29
N SER A 117 7.47 9.66 4.95
CA SER A 117 6.87 10.86 5.52
C SER A 117 5.59 11.20 4.78
N TYR A 118 4.45 11.07 5.46
CA TYR A 118 3.16 11.48 4.93
C TYR A 118 3.11 12.99 4.59
N PRO A 119 3.57 13.92 5.46
CA PRO A 119 3.52 15.35 5.15
C PRO A 119 4.42 15.78 3.98
N ALA A 120 5.49 15.04 3.71
CA ALA A 120 6.41 15.33 2.61
C ALA A 120 6.14 14.48 1.35
N ASP A 121 5.24 13.50 1.43
CA ASP A 121 4.88 12.53 0.38
C ASP A 121 6.09 11.84 -0.28
N VAL A 122 7.08 11.47 0.55
CA VAL A 122 8.31 10.79 0.13
C VAL A 122 8.79 9.83 1.22
N CYS A 123 9.50 8.79 0.82
CA CYS A 123 10.37 8.04 1.71
C CYS A 123 11.77 8.64 1.75
N VAL A 124 12.42 8.58 2.91
CA VAL A 124 13.74 9.14 3.15
C VAL A 124 14.65 8.02 3.63
N TYR A 125 15.72 7.76 2.88
CA TYR A 125 16.74 6.78 3.23
C TYR A 125 18.07 7.49 3.48
N ARG A 126 18.54 7.48 4.74
CA ARG A 126 19.82 8.06 5.13
C ARG A 126 20.85 6.95 5.37
N ILE A 127 22.07 7.19 4.91
CA ILE A 127 23.27 6.43 5.23
C ILE A 127 24.19 7.37 6.02
N ALA A 128 24.65 6.93 7.18
CA ALA A 128 25.64 7.61 8.00
C ALA A 128 26.81 6.66 8.32
N SER A 129 28.02 7.21 8.35
CA SER A 129 29.26 6.48 8.65
C SER A 129 30.14 7.28 9.62
N SER A 130 30.88 6.58 10.48
CA SER A 130 31.89 7.21 11.34
C SER A 130 33.18 7.61 10.58
N ALA A 131 33.28 7.27 9.29
CA ALA A 131 34.37 7.63 8.40
C ALA A 131 33.82 8.12 7.05
N THR A 132 34.71 8.48 6.11
CA THR A 132 34.33 8.80 4.74
C THR A 132 33.49 7.67 4.14
N LEU A 133 32.35 8.01 3.55
CA LEU A 133 31.50 7.07 2.83
C LEU A 133 32.23 6.58 1.57
N PRO A 134 32.25 5.26 1.31
CA PRO A 134 32.79 4.73 0.08
C PRO A 134 31.88 5.07 -1.11
N LYS A 135 32.22 4.56 -2.28
CA LYS A 135 31.33 4.61 -3.44
C LYS A 135 29.96 4.01 -3.09
N ILE A 136 28.90 4.69 -3.49
CA ILE A 136 27.52 4.23 -3.33
C ILE A 136 26.86 4.17 -4.70
N THR A 137 26.12 3.10 -4.97
CA THR A 137 25.30 3.01 -6.19
C THR A 137 23.83 2.83 -5.85
N ALA A 138 22.95 3.46 -6.61
CA ALA A 138 21.50 3.31 -6.49
C ALA A 138 20.88 2.96 -7.85
N LYS A 139 20.02 1.93 -7.87
CA LYS A 139 19.34 1.48 -9.09
C LYS A 139 17.96 0.95 -8.75
N PHE A 140 16.97 1.27 -9.59
CA PHE A 140 15.68 0.59 -9.56
C PHE A 140 15.71 -0.70 -10.36
N GLU A 141 15.13 -1.76 -9.82
CA GLU A 141 14.94 -3.03 -10.52
C GLU A 141 13.56 -3.63 -10.23
N ASN A 142 12.98 -4.29 -11.23
CA ASN A 142 11.87 -5.21 -11.05
C ASN A 142 12.04 -6.31 -12.10
N LYS A 143 12.52 -7.47 -11.67
CA LYS A 143 12.90 -8.57 -12.57
C LYS A 143 11.69 -9.30 -13.16
N ASP A 144 10.54 -9.15 -12.52
CA ASP A 144 9.31 -9.82 -12.92
C ASP A 144 8.50 -8.99 -13.93
N VAL A 145 8.76 -7.67 -14.02
CA VAL A 145 8.13 -6.79 -15.01
C VAL A 145 8.87 -6.87 -16.35
N PRO A 146 8.17 -7.18 -17.46
CA PRO A 146 8.75 -7.16 -18.80
C PRO A 146 9.42 -5.83 -19.16
N ASN A 147 10.58 -5.89 -19.84
CA ASN A 147 11.37 -4.71 -20.23
C ASN A 147 10.61 -3.69 -21.12
N ASN A 148 9.55 -4.12 -21.82
CA ASN A 148 8.73 -3.21 -22.63
C ASN A 148 7.69 -2.45 -21.78
N LEU A 149 7.49 -2.82 -20.52
CA LEU A 149 6.56 -2.17 -19.60
C LEU A 149 7.24 -1.25 -18.60
N ALA A 150 8.58 -1.30 -18.52
CA ALA A 150 9.37 -0.60 -17.53
C ALA A 150 10.67 -0.05 -18.11
N LYS A 151 11.13 1.07 -17.56
CA LYS A 151 12.41 1.68 -17.90
C LYS A 151 13.08 2.22 -16.64
N ALA A 152 14.22 1.63 -16.28
CA ALA A 152 15.19 2.21 -15.36
C ALA A 152 16.07 3.22 -16.10
N SER A 153 16.33 4.36 -15.46
CA SER A 153 17.19 5.43 -15.96
C SER A 153 17.79 6.22 -14.81
N CYS A 154 18.73 7.11 -15.09
CA CYS A 154 19.27 8.05 -14.11
C CYS A 154 19.58 9.39 -14.77
N GLY A 155 19.89 10.40 -13.95
CA GLY A 155 20.32 11.72 -14.40
C GLY A 155 21.16 12.41 -13.33
N ASP A 156 21.23 13.74 -13.37
CA ASP A 156 21.95 14.51 -12.35
C ASP A 156 21.32 14.28 -10.96
N ARG A 157 22.02 13.51 -10.12
CA ARG A 157 21.65 13.21 -8.72
C ARG A 157 20.36 12.41 -8.53
N TYR A 158 19.87 11.68 -9.54
CA TYR A 158 18.71 10.81 -9.36
C TYR A 158 18.80 9.51 -10.18
N ALA A 159 18.20 8.46 -9.63
CA ALA A 159 17.75 7.28 -10.36
C ALA A 159 16.23 7.39 -10.56
N ARG A 160 15.70 6.84 -11.65
CA ARG A 160 14.27 6.90 -12.01
C ARG A 160 13.80 5.59 -12.62
N TYR A 161 12.60 5.19 -12.24
CA TYR A 161 11.88 4.04 -12.79
C TYR A 161 10.53 4.51 -13.29
N SER A 162 10.20 4.20 -14.54
CA SER A 162 8.96 4.66 -15.15
C SER A 162 8.42 3.62 -16.12
N GLY A 163 7.11 3.59 -16.32
CA GLY A 163 6.51 2.60 -17.20
C GLY A 163 5.00 2.64 -17.23
N VAL A 164 4.45 1.56 -17.77
CA VAL A 164 3.00 1.34 -17.86
C VAL A 164 2.68 -0.07 -17.40
N THR A 165 1.52 -0.26 -16.76
CA THR A 165 1.10 -1.60 -16.32
C THR A 165 0.71 -2.49 -17.50
N GLN A 166 0.38 -1.92 -18.66
CA GLN A 166 0.10 -2.66 -19.89
C GLN A 166 0.40 -1.80 -21.12
N GLN A 167 0.97 -2.40 -22.17
CA GLN A 167 1.08 -1.79 -23.50
C GLN A 167 -0.30 -1.59 -24.13
N GLY A 168 -0.45 -0.55 -24.94
CA GLY A 168 -1.69 -0.24 -25.64
C GLY A 168 -1.81 -0.81 -27.05
N PRO A 169 -2.99 -0.66 -27.68
CA PRO A 169 -4.21 -0.07 -27.13
C PRO A 169 -5.20 -1.07 -26.49
N PRO A 170 -5.91 -0.66 -25.40
CA PRO A 170 -5.63 0.50 -24.58
C PRO A 170 -4.43 0.29 -23.63
N GLU A 171 -3.68 1.37 -23.39
CA GLU A 171 -2.57 1.41 -22.44
C GLU A 171 -3.09 1.28 -21.00
N GLY A 172 -2.29 0.72 -20.09
CA GLY A 172 -2.60 0.60 -18.66
C GLY A 172 -2.46 1.91 -17.86
N LEU A 173 -2.24 1.79 -16.56
CA LEU A 173 -1.82 2.92 -15.71
C LEU A 173 -0.34 3.22 -15.99
N LYS A 174 0.03 4.49 -15.96
CA LYS A 174 1.42 4.95 -15.93
C LYS A 174 1.90 4.97 -14.49
N TYR A 175 3.14 4.59 -14.26
CA TYR A 175 3.81 4.71 -12.97
C TYR A 175 5.16 5.40 -13.14
N ASP A 176 5.58 6.12 -12.11
CA ASP A 176 6.88 6.80 -12.06
C ASP A 176 7.42 6.79 -10.62
N ALA A 177 8.72 6.57 -10.47
CA ALA A 177 9.43 6.62 -9.21
C ALA A 177 10.80 7.26 -9.39
N VAL A 178 11.20 8.10 -8.43
CA VAL A 178 12.47 8.80 -8.41
C VAL A 178 13.14 8.63 -7.06
N ALA A 179 14.41 8.21 -7.05
CA ALA A 179 15.29 8.23 -5.90
C ALA A 179 16.35 9.32 -6.13
N ARG A 180 16.27 10.40 -5.36
CA ARG A 180 17.07 11.62 -5.54
C ARG A 180 17.99 11.85 -4.35
N ILE A 181 19.24 12.21 -4.62
CA ILE A 181 20.19 12.61 -3.58
C ILE A 181 19.81 13.99 -3.05
N ALA A 182 19.66 14.09 -1.73
CA ALA A 182 19.46 15.37 -1.05
C ALA A 182 20.76 16.20 -1.03
N GLY A 183 20.63 17.51 -1.23
CA GLY A 183 21.77 18.42 -1.34
C GLY A 183 22.60 18.25 -2.63
N SER A 184 23.75 18.92 -2.68
CA SER A 184 24.65 18.88 -3.85
C SER A 184 25.75 17.86 -3.64
N ARG A 185 25.74 16.79 -4.44
CA ARG A 185 26.76 15.73 -4.44
C ARG A 185 27.17 15.42 -5.88
N PRO A 186 28.47 15.23 -6.18
CA PRO A 186 28.88 14.67 -7.46
C PRO A 186 28.22 13.31 -7.67
N SER A 187 27.71 13.06 -8.88
CA SER A 187 27.15 11.77 -9.25
C SER A 187 27.31 11.53 -10.74
N THR A 188 27.34 10.26 -11.15
CA THR A 188 27.36 9.86 -12.56
C THR A 188 26.23 8.88 -12.84
N CYS A 189 25.78 8.86 -14.09
CA CYS A 189 24.72 7.99 -14.56
C CYS A 189 25.25 7.05 -15.63
N SER A 190 25.02 5.74 -15.48
CA SER A 190 25.29 4.74 -16.50
C SER A 190 24.10 4.53 -17.44
N GLY A 191 24.34 3.95 -18.62
CA GLY A 191 23.30 3.69 -19.60
C GLY A 191 22.22 2.68 -19.15
N ASP A 192 22.48 1.90 -18.10
CA ASP A 192 21.55 0.93 -17.53
C ASP A 192 20.73 1.49 -16.34
N GLY A 193 20.81 2.79 -16.09
CA GLY A 193 20.04 3.47 -15.05
C GLY A 193 20.67 3.44 -13.65
N THR A 194 21.93 3.01 -13.52
CA THR A 194 22.64 3.03 -12.24
C THR A 194 23.19 4.43 -11.94
N LEU A 195 22.72 5.02 -10.85
CA LEU A 195 23.30 6.24 -10.29
C LEU A 195 24.52 5.87 -9.43
N THR A 196 25.65 6.50 -9.66
CA THR A 196 26.88 6.30 -8.87
C THR A 196 27.29 7.58 -8.16
N VAL A 197 27.47 7.50 -6.85
CA VAL A 197 28.07 8.54 -6.01
C VAL A 197 29.49 8.10 -5.67
N PRO A 198 30.54 8.81 -6.16
CA PRO A 198 31.91 8.44 -5.86
C PRO A 198 32.26 8.76 -4.40
N GLU A 199 33.24 8.03 -3.87
CA GLU A 199 33.88 8.38 -2.59
C GLU A 199 34.36 9.84 -2.62
N SER A 200 34.12 10.57 -1.54
CA SER A 200 34.52 11.97 -1.40
C SER A 200 35.03 12.23 0.01
N SER A 201 36.29 12.66 0.14
CA SER A 201 36.95 12.85 1.44
C SER A 201 36.13 13.73 2.39
N GLY A 202 35.93 13.25 3.63
CA GLY A 202 35.21 13.98 4.69
C GLY A 202 33.69 13.87 4.62
N VAL A 203 33.14 13.19 3.61
CA VAL A 203 31.69 12.96 3.48
C VAL A 203 31.27 11.76 4.32
N GLN A 204 30.52 12.00 5.39
CA GLN A 204 30.12 10.97 6.35
C GLN A 204 28.63 10.58 6.28
N ASP A 205 27.83 11.29 5.47
CA ASP A 205 26.43 10.96 5.24
C ASP A 205 25.97 11.19 3.79
N LEU A 206 24.92 10.46 3.43
CA LEU A 206 24.19 10.58 2.18
C LEU A 206 22.71 10.32 2.45
N THR A 207 21.82 11.15 1.90
CA THR A 207 20.38 10.96 2.03
C THR A 207 19.76 10.85 0.65
N PHE A 208 18.93 9.83 0.45
CA PHE A 208 18.04 9.68 -0.70
C PHE A 208 16.62 10.05 -0.28
N VAL A 209 15.97 10.83 -1.13
CA VAL A 209 14.53 11.11 -1.10
C VAL A 209 13.90 10.32 -2.23
N ILE A 210 12.90 9.51 -1.90
CA ILE A 210 12.28 8.54 -2.78
C ILE A 210 10.80 8.88 -2.90
N GLY A 211 10.33 9.17 -4.10
CA GLY A 211 8.91 9.42 -4.39
C GLY A 211 8.43 8.52 -5.50
N ALA A 212 7.17 8.10 -5.44
CA ALA A 212 6.54 7.28 -6.46
C ALA A 212 5.06 7.62 -6.59
N ASP A 213 4.51 7.50 -7.80
CA ASP A 213 3.09 7.65 -8.04
C ASP A 213 2.64 6.97 -9.33
N THR A 214 1.32 6.82 -9.48
CA THR A 214 0.68 6.41 -10.73
C THR A 214 -0.27 7.49 -11.24
N ASN A 215 -0.75 7.37 -12.47
CA ASN A 215 -1.87 8.20 -12.93
C ASN A 215 -3.24 7.68 -12.46
N TYR A 216 -3.33 6.84 -11.44
CA TYR A 216 -4.63 6.43 -10.90
C TYR A 216 -5.36 7.61 -10.25
N ASP A 217 -6.65 7.74 -10.53
CA ASP A 217 -7.52 8.76 -9.94
C ASP A 217 -8.91 8.17 -9.65
N ALA A 218 -9.19 7.88 -8.38
CA ALA A 218 -10.46 7.32 -7.93
C ALA A 218 -11.66 8.23 -8.28
N SER A 219 -11.48 9.55 -8.35
CA SER A 219 -12.57 10.48 -8.70
C SER A 219 -13.07 10.30 -10.14
N LYS A 220 -12.28 9.61 -10.98
CA LYS A 220 -12.65 9.23 -12.35
C LYS A 220 -13.36 7.89 -12.45
N GLY A 221 -13.74 7.30 -11.32
CA GLY A 221 -14.51 6.06 -11.20
C GLY A 221 -16.02 6.19 -11.43
N THR A 222 -16.47 7.24 -12.11
CA THR A 222 -17.90 7.53 -12.32
C THR A 222 -18.28 7.46 -13.81
N SER A 223 -19.57 7.30 -14.09
CA SER A 223 -20.10 7.28 -15.47
C SER A 223 -19.80 8.56 -16.24
N ALA A 224 -19.74 9.73 -15.58
CA ALA A 224 -19.35 11.00 -16.18
C ALA A 224 -17.90 10.99 -16.74
N HIS A 225 -17.05 10.10 -16.22
CA HIS A 225 -15.68 9.89 -16.67
C HIS A 225 -15.49 8.55 -17.38
N GLY A 226 -16.58 7.87 -17.74
CA GLY A 226 -16.53 6.55 -18.36
C GLY A 226 -15.84 5.49 -17.51
N TYR A 227 -15.83 5.66 -16.19
CA TYR A 227 -15.14 4.77 -15.25
C TYR A 227 -13.65 4.58 -15.59
N SER A 228 -12.96 5.65 -15.96
CA SER A 228 -11.57 5.55 -16.43
C SER A 228 -10.58 5.22 -15.31
N PHE A 229 -10.83 5.73 -14.09
CA PHE A 229 -9.88 5.71 -12.98
C PHE A 229 -8.49 6.29 -13.32
N LYS A 230 -8.40 7.11 -14.37
CA LYS A 230 -7.15 7.66 -14.89
C LYS A 230 -7.14 9.18 -14.83
N GLY A 231 -6.14 9.70 -14.13
CA GLY A 231 -5.75 11.09 -14.06
C GLY A 231 -4.61 11.44 -15.02
N VAL A 232 -3.83 12.45 -14.63
CA VAL A 232 -2.71 12.99 -15.40
C VAL A 232 -1.44 12.16 -15.24
N ASP A 233 -0.47 12.36 -16.12
CA ASP A 233 0.85 11.73 -16.03
C ASP A 233 1.51 11.96 -14.64
N PRO A 234 1.99 10.92 -13.93
CA PRO A 234 2.55 11.07 -12.59
C PRO A 234 3.93 11.72 -12.60
N GLY A 235 4.67 11.66 -13.72
CA GLY A 235 6.07 12.05 -13.79
C GLY A 235 6.38 13.47 -13.29
N PRO A 236 5.62 14.51 -13.69
CA PRO A 236 5.83 15.87 -13.19
C PRO A 236 5.60 16.01 -11.67
N ARG A 237 4.63 15.29 -11.10
CA ARG A 237 4.34 15.32 -9.66
C ARG A 237 5.47 14.67 -8.87
N VAL A 238 5.90 13.48 -9.28
CA VAL A 238 7.01 12.74 -8.63
C VAL A 238 8.31 13.55 -8.69
N GLU A 239 8.61 14.18 -9.84
CA GLU A 239 9.76 15.06 -9.98
C GLU A 239 9.69 16.26 -9.03
N SER A 240 8.53 16.92 -8.94
CA SER A 240 8.33 18.10 -8.10
C SER A 240 8.45 17.79 -6.60
N VAL A 241 7.79 16.73 -6.14
CA VAL A 241 7.77 16.32 -4.74
C VAL A 241 9.17 15.89 -4.28
N THR A 242 9.87 15.05 -5.07
CA THR A 242 11.22 14.61 -4.71
C THR A 242 12.24 15.75 -4.76
N THR A 243 12.13 16.67 -5.72
CA THR A 243 13.01 17.86 -5.81
C THR A 243 12.83 18.78 -4.61
N THR A 244 11.57 19.03 -4.22
CA THR A 244 11.23 19.88 -3.07
C THR A 244 11.76 19.26 -1.78
N ALA A 245 11.50 17.97 -1.55
CA ALA A 245 11.97 17.25 -0.38
C ALA A 245 13.51 17.16 -0.30
N ALA A 246 14.19 16.96 -1.44
CA ALA A 246 15.66 16.94 -1.51
C ALA A 246 16.33 18.29 -1.17
N GLY A 247 15.56 19.38 -1.09
CA GLY A 247 16.01 20.69 -0.63
C GLY A 247 15.99 20.87 0.90
N PHE A 248 15.34 19.98 1.65
CA PHE A 248 15.32 20.02 3.12
C PHE A 248 16.46 19.21 3.74
N LYS A 249 16.79 19.51 5.00
CA LYS A 249 17.70 18.67 5.78
C LYS A 249 16.97 17.40 6.24
N TYR A 250 17.74 16.33 6.42
CA TYR A 250 17.21 15.07 6.95
C TYR A 250 16.45 15.27 8.27
N ASP A 251 17.02 16.02 9.21
CA ASP A 251 16.40 16.23 10.53
C ASP A 251 15.07 16.99 10.43
N ASP A 252 14.93 17.90 9.45
CA ASP A 252 13.67 18.62 9.21
C ASP A 252 12.58 17.68 8.68
N LEU A 253 12.95 16.77 7.76
CA LEU A 253 12.03 15.75 7.23
C LEU A 253 11.64 14.73 8.31
N LEU A 254 12.61 14.30 9.12
CA LEU A 254 12.38 13.39 10.22
C LEU A 254 11.46 14.01 11.28
N SER A 255 11.69 15.27 11.67
CA SER A 255 10.84 15.94 12.66
C SER A 255 9.40 16.12 12.16
N LYS A 256 9.20 16.43 10.88
CA LYS A 256 7.85 16.50 10.28
C LYS A 256 7.17 15.15 10.26
N HIS A 257 7.91 14.10 9.87
CA HIS A 257 7.44 12.71 9.88
C HIS A 257 7.01 12.27 11.27
N THR A 258 7.89 12.38 12.27
CA THR A 258 7.60 11.91 13.63
C THR A 258 6.46 12.70 14.26
N SER A 259 6.37 14.01 14.02
CA SER A 259 5.25 14.82 14.53
C SER A 259 3.89 14.39 13.96
N ASP A 260 3.81 14.08 12.66
CA ASP A 260 2.59 13.57 12.03
C ASP A 260 2.26 12.16 12.53
N TYR A 261 3.25 11.27 12.51
CA TYR A 261 3.09 9.88 12.90
C TYR A 261 2.67 9.74 14.36
N GLN A 262 3.34 10.46 15.28
CA GLN A 262 3.04 10.41 16.71
C GLN A 262 1.70 11.03 17.08
N ALA A 263 1.16 11.96 16.28
CA ALA A 263 -0.19 12.47 16.49
C ALA A 263 -1.24 11.38 16.33
N LEU A 264 -1.01 10.41 15.42
CA LEU A 264 -1.88 9.24 15.24
C LEU A 264 -1.53 8.12 16.22
N PHE A 265 -0.26 7.73 16.30
CA PHE A 265 0.18 6.62 17.14
C PHE A 265 -0.06 6.91 18.63
N GLY A 266 0.18 8.14 19.08
CA GLY A 266 -0.04 8.59 20.45
C GLY A 266 -1.50 8.75 20.86
N ALA A 267 -2.47 8.57 19.95
CA ALA A 267 -3.90 8.69 20.27
C ALA A 267 -4.41 7.62 21.26
N PHE A 268 -3.66 6.52 21.43
CA PHE A 268 -3.97 5.46 22.38
C PHE A 268 -2.67 4.86 22.91
N THR A 269 -2.67 4.40 24.16
CA THR A 269 -1.53 3.71 24.77
C THR A 269 -2.02 2.52 25.59
N LEU A 270 -1.47 1.34 25.31
CA LEU A 270 -1.66 0.15 26.11
C LEU A 270 -0.37 -0.15 26.87
N SER A 271 -0.37 0.05 28.19
CA SER A 271 0.80 -0.24 29.03
C SER A 271 0.65 -1.60 29.70
N LEU A 272 1.49 -2.57 29.28
CA LEU A 272 1.57 -3.90 29.87
C LEU A 272 2.96 -4.10 30.51
N PRO A 273 3.05 -4.90 31.59
CA PRO A 273 4.33 -5.15 32.25
C PRO A 273 5.26 -6.00 31.38
N ASP A 274 6.57 -5.86 31.56
CA ASP A 274 7.58 -6.74 30.96
C ASP A 274 8.30 -7.58 32.04
N PRO A 275 7.62 -8.59 32.63
CA PRO A 275 8.20 -9.40 33.70
C PRO A 275 9.37 -10.28 33.23
N ARG A 276 9.53 -10.46 31.91
CA ARG A 276 10.54 -11.34 31.30
C ARG A 276 11.71 -10.57 30.70
N SER A 277 11.71 -9.24 30.81
CA SER A 277 12.68 -8.36 30.12
C SER A 277 12.75 -8.62 28.61
N SER A 278 11.62 -8.99 28.02
CA SER A 278 11.48 -9.31 26.59
C SER A 278 11.80 -8.11 25.69
N ALA A 279 11.66 -6.87 26.17
CA ALA A 279 12.05 -5.66 25.44
C ALA A 279 13.55 -5.58 25.08
N LYS A 280 14.41 -6.37 25.76
CA LYS A 280 15.86 -6.39 25.53
C LYS A 280 16.30 -7.53 24.61
N GLU A 281 15.38 -8.39 24.20
CA GLU A 281 15.64 -9.57 23.38
C GLU A 281 15.23 -9.32 21.92
N GLU A 282 15.80 -10.11 21.01
CA GLU A 282 15.39 -10.09 19.61
C GLU A 282 13.95 -10.57 19.45
N THR A 283 13.15 -9.86 18.65
CA THR A 283 11.73 -10.19 18.42
C THR A 283 11.53 -11.64 17.97
N ALA A 284 12.41 -12.19 17.12
CA ALA A 284 12.33 -13.58 16.72
C ALA A 284 12.44 -14.57 17.90
N LYS A 285 13.29 -14.26 18.89
CA LYS A 285 13.47 -15.08 20.10
C LYS A 285 12.31 -14.95 21.08
N ILE A 286 11.64 -13.79 21.15
CA ILE A 286 10.50 -13.61 22.05
C ILE A 286 9.25 -14.29 21.46
N ILE A 287 9.07 -14.22 20.14
CA ILE A 287 7.98 -14.93 19.43
C ILE A 287 8.17 -16.45 19.51
N SER A 288 9.38 -16.98 19.30
CA SER A 288 9.62 -18.43 19.31
C SER A 288 9.37 -19.11 20.65
N ARG A 289 9.38 -18.37 21.77
CA ARG A 289 9.09 -18.86 23.12
C ARG A 289 7.72 -18.46 23.65
N TYR A 290 6.93 -17.73 22.87
CA TYR A 290 5.59 -17.31 23.26
C TYR A 290 4.64 -18.52 23.28
N SER A 291 3.76 -18.61 24.28
CA SER A 291 2.78 -19.70 24.39
C SER A 291 1.45 -19.18 24.93
N THR A 292 0.36 -19.49 24.23
CA THR A 292 -1.01 -19.17 24.68
C THR A 292 -1.54 -20.12 25.77
N VAL A 293 -0.84 -21.22 26.05
CA VAL A 293 -1.33 -22.30 26.93
C VAL A 293 -0.60 -22.35 28.27
N SER A 294 0.69 -22.06 28.31
CA SER A 294 1.50 -22.23 29.51
C SER A 294 1.79 -20.91 30.23
N ASN A 295 2.45 -19.98 29.54
CA ASN A 295 2.82 -18.67 30.06
C ASN A 295 2.98 -17.73 28.85
N GLY A 296 2.01 -16.83 28.65
CA GLY A 296 2.07 -15.78 27.63
C GLY A 296 3.26 -14.82 27.84
N ASP A 297 3.18 -13.65 27.24
CA ASP A 297 4.19 -12.60 27.42
C ASP A 297 3.52 -11.24 27.20
N PRO A 298 3.17 -10.51 28.28
CA PRO A 298 2.44 -9.26 28.14
C PRO A 298 3.20 -8.20 27.31
N PHE A 299 4.53 -8.29 27.23
CA PHE A 299 5.30 -7.47 26.31
C PHE A 299 5.01 -7.81 24.84
N VAL A 300 4.92 -9.10 24.50
CA VAL A 300 4.58 -9.54 23.13
C VAL A 300 3.14 -9.16 22.78
N GLU A 301 2.22 -9.33 23.72
CA GLU A 301 0.81 -8.95 23.55
C GLU A 301 0.67 -7.43 23.29
N GLY A 302 1.38 -6.61 24.07
CA GLY A 302 1.46 -5.16 23.84
C GLY A 302 2.13 -4.80 22.51
N LEU A 303 3.24 -5.46 22.16
CA LEU A 303 3.92 -5.25 20.88
C LEU A 303 3.03 -5.57 19.68
N LEU A 304 2.25 -6.66 19.73
CA LEU A 304 1.31 -7.01 18.65
C LEU A 304 0.16 -5.99 18.55
N PHE A 305 -0.32 -5.48 19.69
CA PHE A 305 -1.32 -4.42 19.71
C PHE A 305 -0.78 -3.14 19.05
N ASP A 306 0.40 -2.68 19.44
CA ASP A 306 1.03 -1.49 18.86
C ASP A 306 1.38 -1.69 17.39
N TYR A 307 1.82 -2.90 17.01
CA TYR A 307 2.12 -3.24 15.62
C TYR A 307 0.86 -3.18 14.76
N SER A 308 -0.30 -3.62 15.25
CA SER A 308 -1.57 -3.50 14.51
C SER A 308 -1.93 -2.04 14.18
N ARG A 309 -1.71 -1.13 15.13
CA ARG A 309 -1.95 0.32 14.96
C ARG A 309 -0.92 0.94 14.01
N TYR A 310 0.36 0.57 14.16
CA TYR A 310 1.41 0.95 13.21
C TYR A 310 1.04 0.55 11.77
N LEU A 311 0.58 -0.69 11.56
CA LEU A 311 0.22 -1.19 10.23
C LEU A 311 -0.96 -0.41 9.64
N LEU A 312 -2.00 -0.12 10.42
CA LEU A 312 -3.12 0.68 9.93
C LEU A 312 -2.70 2.12 9.57
N ILE A 313 -1.92 2.78 10.44
CA ILE A 313 -1.41 4.14 10.18
C ILE A 313 -0.59 4.19 8.89
N THR A 314 0.24 3.17 8.65
CA THR A 314 1.19 3.15 7.52
C THR A 314 0.58 2.61 6.22
N SER A 315 -0.60 1.98 6.27
CA SER A 315 -1.31 1.45 5.10
C SER A 315 -2.64 2.12 4.80
N SER A 316 -3.11 3.07 5.61
CA SER A 316 -4.38 3.75 5.38
C SER A 316 -4.34 5.20 5.87
N ARG A 317 -4.22 6.14 4.93
CA ARG A 317 -4.23 7.58 5.20
C ARG A 317 -5.23 8.27 4.29
N GLU A 318 -5.68 9.46 4.68
CA GLU A 318 -6.77 10.19 4.01
C GLU A 318 -6.65 10.34 2.48
N ASN A 319 -5.42 10.44 1.94
CA ASN A 319 -5.14 10.56 0.51
C ASN A 319 -4.66 9.25 -0.16
N SER A 320 -4.84 8.11 0.50
CA SER A 320 -4.51 6.78 -0.03
C SER A 320 -5.76 5.98 -0.37
N LEU A 321 -5.57 4.77 -0.91
CA LEU A 321 -6.60 3.73 -0.87
C LEU A 321 -6.60 3.08 0.53
N PRO A 322 -7.69 2.39 0.92
CA PRO A 322 -7.72 1.65 2.17
C PRO A 322 -6.73 0.48 2.16
N SER A 323 -6.42 -0.01 3.36
CA SER A 323 -5.65 -1.22 3.62
C SER A 323 -6.31 -2.41 2.91
N ASN A 324 -5.60 -3.03 1.96
CA ASN A 324 -6.05 -4.23 1.26
C ASN A 324 -5.74 -5.51 2.08
N LEU A 325 -5.85 -6.71 1.49
CA LEU A 325 -5.54 -7.97 2.17
C LEU A 325 -4.11 -8.07 2.75
N GLN A 326 -3.16 -7.28 2.23
CA GLN A 326 -1.78 -7.20 2.69
C GLN A 326 -1.42 -5.80 3.21
N GLY A 327 -2.43 -4.97 3.48
CA GLY A 327 -2.27 -3.55 3.82
C GLY A 327 -1.85 -2.72 2.62
N LEU A 328 -0.53 -2.66 2.42
CA LEU A 328 0.16 -2.02 1.30
C LEU A 328 1.29 -2.90 0.77
N TRP A 329 1.76 -3.87 1.55
CA TRP A 329 3.07 -4.49 1.33
C TRP A 329 2.93 -5.81 0.58
N ALA A 330 3.39 -5.84 -0.66
CA ALA A 330 3.47 -7.06 -1.46
C ALA A 330 4.85 -7.15 -2.14
N GLU A 331 5.38 -8.36 -2.26
CA GLU A 331 6.65 -8.61 -2.97
C GLU A 331 6.44 -9.12 -4.41
N ASP A 332 5.21 -9.47 -4.77
CA ASP A 332 4.88 -10.16 -6.02
C ASP A 332 4.05 -9.29 -6.98
N LEU A 333 4.09 -9.64 -8.28
CA LEU A 333 3.15 -9.11 -9.29
C LEU A 333 1.78 -9.80 -9.28
N LYS A 334 1.63 -10.87 -8.49
CA LYS A 334 0.41 -11.68 -8.36
C LYS A 334 0.29 -12.19 -6.92
N PRO A 335 0.12 -11.29 -5.93
CA PRO A 335 -0.07 -11.69 -4.55
C PRO A 335 -1.31 -12.59 -4.40
N ASP A 336 -1.34 -13.38 -3.33
CA ASP A 336 -2.48 -14.25 -3.02
C ASP A 336 -3.79 -13.45 -2.97
N TRP A 337 -4.83 -14.00 -3.63
CA TRP A 337 -6.13 -13.33 -3.85
C TRP A 337 -6.02 -11.93 -4.48
N GLY A 338 -4.93 -11.66 -5.20
CA GLY A 338 -4.64 -10.37 -5.83
C GLY A 338 -4.41 -9.21 -4.85
N ALA A 339 -4.20 -9.52 -3.56
CA ALA A 339 -4.25 -8.57 -2.46
C ALA A 339 -5.39 -7.54 -2.62
N ASP A 340 -6.57 -8.03 -2.96
CA ASP A 340 -7.73 -7.21 -3.28
C ASP A 340 -8.47 -6.76 -2.02
N TYR A 341 -9.74 -6.35 -2.18
CA TYR A 341 -10.63 -5.96 -1.10
C TYR A 341 -11.72 -7.01 -0.89
N HIS A 342 -11.46 -7.97 0.00
CA HIS A 342 -12.47 -8.95 0.46
C HIS A 342 -13.37 -8.35 1.54
N ALA A 343 -14.64 -8.10 1.22
CA ALA A 343 -15.62 -7.54 2.18
C ALA A 343 -16.62 -8.57 2.73
N THR A 344 -16.18 -9.82 2.86
CA THR A 344 -16.90 -10.87 3.61
C THR A 344 -16.43 -11.00 5.06
N ILE A 345 -15.27 -10.41 5.39
CA ILE A 345 -14.69 -10.35 6.73
C ILE A 345 -13.39 -9.52 6.75
N ASN A 346 -12.55 -9.63 5.71
CA ASN A 346 -11.16 -9.16 5.77
C ASN A 346 -11.04 -7.64 5.81
N LEU A 347 -11.72 -6.96 4.88
CA LEU A 347 -11.71 -5.49 4.84
C LEU A 347 -12.36 -4.91 6.10
N GLN A 348 -13.41 -5.55 6.63
CA GLN A 348 -13.99 -5.16 7.92
C GLN A 348 -12.95 -5.31 9.04
N MET A 349 -12.26 -6.47 9.10
CA MET A 349 -11.25 -6.76 10.10
C MET A 349 -10.10 -5.74 10.10
N ASN A 350 -9.67 -5.27 8.92
CA ASN A 350 -8.64 -4.24 8.80
C ASN A 350 -8.98 -2.96 9.59
N TYR A 351 -10.27 -2.64 9.80
CA TYR A 351 -10.72 -1.39 10.39
C TYR A 351 -11.43 -1.53 11.75
N TRP A 352 -11.58 -2.74 12.31
CA TRP A 352 -12.30 -2.95 13.58
C TRP A 352 -11.76 -2.11 14.75
N THR A 353 -10.45 -1.89 14.81
CA THR A 353 -9.80 -1.17 15.91
C THR A 353 -9.57 0.31 15.61
N ALA A 354 -9.91 0.78 14.41
CA ALA A 354 -9.60 2.14 13.97
C ALA A 354 -10.23 3.17 14.90
N ASP A 355 -11.56 3.14 15.05
CA ASP A 355 -12.29 4.12 15.84
C ASP A 355 -12.01 3.97 17.35
N GLN A 356 -11.88 2.72 17.82
CA GLN A 356 -11.64 2.39 19.22
C GLN A 356 -10.28 2.87 19.74
N THR A 357 -9.30 3.03 18.85
CA THR A 357 -7.92 3.39 19.19
C THR A 357 -7.52 4.79 18.70
N GLY A 358 -8.50 5.64 18.42
CA GLY A 358 -8.31 7.04 18.03
C GLY A 358 -7.75 7.23 16.61
N LEU A 359 -7.94 6.25 15.73
CA LEU A 359 -7.45 6.25 14.35
C LEU A 359 -8.57 6.48 13.33
N GLN A 360 -9.62 7.24 13.68
CA GLN A 360 -10.71 7.56 12.74
C GLN A 360 -10.21 8.18 11.42
N GLN A 361 -9.13 8.98 11.48
CA GLN A 361 -8.54 9.59 10.28
C GLN A 361 -8.02 8.53 9.28
N ALA A 362 -7.59 7.35 9.75
CA ALA A 362 -7.18 6.26 8.88
C ALA A 362 -8.36 5.68 8.08
N SER A 363 -9.58 5.72 8.63
CA SER A 363 -10.81 5.25 7.98
C SER A 363 -11.27 6.16 6.82
N VAL A 364 -10.76 7.38 6.70
CA VAL A 364 -11.14 8.29 5.60
C VAL A 364 -10.82 7.71 4.22
N ALA A 365 -9.71 6.96 4.11
CA ALA A 365 -9.36 6.24 2.88
C ALA A 365 -10.46 5.24 2.48
N LEU A 366 -11.02 4.52 3.45
CA LEU A 366 -12.10 3.54 3.26
C LEU A 366 -13.39 4.22 2.78
N TRP A 367 -13.75 5.35 3.39
CA TRP A 367 -14.93 6.14 2.99
C TRP A 367 -14.81 6.66 1.56
N ASN A 368 -13.66 7.26 1.24
CA ASN A 368 -13.38 7.74 -0.10
C ASN A 368 -13.40 6.62 -1.14
N TYR A 369 -12.87 5.45 -0.80
CA TYR A 369 -12.90 4.28 -1.67
C TYR A 369 -14.31 3.78 -1.93
N MET A 370 -15.15 3.64 -0.90
CA MET A 370 -16.54 3.25 -1.10
C MET A 370 -17.30 4.28 -1.96
N ALA A 371 -17.17 5.57 -1.64
CA ALA A 371 -17.88 6.64 -2.32
C ALA A 371 -17.47 6.80 -3.80
N ASN A 372 -16.18 6.71 -4.11
CA ASN A 372 -15.68 6.94 -5.47
C ASN A 372 -15.60 5.68 -6.34
N THR A 373 -15.48 4.50 -5.71
CA THR A 373 -15.21 3.25 -6.44
C THR A 373 -16.38 2.27 -6.38
N TRP A 374 -17.03 2.12 -5.22
CA TRP A 374 -18.10 1.13 -5.04
C TRP A 374 -19.48 1.68 -5.38
N VAL A 375 -19.86 2.82 -4.82
CA VAL A 375 -21.21 3.38 -4.98
C VAL A 375 -21.56 3.63 -6.46
N PRO A 376 -20.68 4.24 -7.30
CA PRO A 376 -21.02 4.54 -8.68
C PRO A 376 -21.26 3.30 -9.53
N ARG A 377 -20.47 2.24 -9.36
CA ARG A 377 -20.66 0.97 -10.10
C ARG A 377 -21.71 0.07 -9.46
N GLY A 378 -21.72 0.00 -8.13
CA GLY A 378 -22.66 -0.80 -7.37
C GLY A 378 -24.12 -0.37 -7.57
N THR A 379 -24.36 0.91 -7.91
CA THR A 379 -25.69 1.39 -8.33
C THR A 379 -26.15 0.74 -9.64
N GLU A 380 -25.24 0.59 -10.61
CA GLU A 380 -25.52 -0.15 -11.85
C GLU A 380 -25.74 -1.63 -11.55
N THR A 381 -24.91 -2.22 -10.67
CA THR A 381 -25.03 -3.63 -10.25
C THR A 381 -26.38 -3.92 -9.60
N ALA A 382 -26.85 -3.05 -8.69
CA ALA A 382 -28.13 -3.22 -8.00
C ALA A 382 -29.30 -3.22 -8.99
N LYS A 383 -29.25 -2.34 -9.99
CA LYS A 383 -30.24 -2.31 -11.06
C LYS A 383 -30.16 -3.55 -11.94
N LEU A 384 -28.97 -3.93 -12.43
CA LEU A 384 -28.80 -4.99 -13.41
C LEU A 384 -29.03 -6.40 -12.85
N LEU A 385 -28.59 -6.67 -11.61
CA LEU A 385 -28.75 -8.00 -11.00
C LEU A 385 -30.08 -8.15 -10.26
N TYR A 386 -30.60 -7.06 -9.70
CA TYR A 386 -31.71 -7.12 -8.76
C TYR A 386 -32.90 -6.22 -9.08
N ASN A 387 -32.81 -5.37 -10.11
CA ASN A 387 -33.78 -4.31 -10.40
C ASN A 387 -34.18 -3.52 -9.14
N ALA A 388 -33.17 -3.22 -8.32
CA ALA A 388 -33.32 -2.58 -7.02
C ALA A 388 -32.71 -1.16 -7.02
N PRO A 389 -33.27 -0.22 -6.24
CA PRO A 389 -32.63 1.06 -5.99
C PRO A 389 -31.42 0.89 -5.05
N GLY A 390 -30.63 1.96 -4.89
CA GLY A 390 -29.42 1.95 -4.07
C GLY A 390 -28.22 1.34 -4.79
N TRP A 391 -27.28 0.80 -4.04
CA TRP A 391 -26.05 0.20 -4.55
C TRP A 391 -25.75 -1.12 -3.84
N VAL A 392 -25.02 -2.00 -4.52
CA VAL A 392 -24.58 -3.29 -3.98
C VAL A 392 -23.16 -3.62 -4.42
N THR A 393 -22.42 -4.27 -3.54
CA THR A 393 -21.17 -4.97 -3.85
C THR A 393 -21.27 -6.40 -3.31
N HIS A 394 -20.30 -7.23 -3.69
CA HIS A 394 -20.28 -8.65 -3.33
C HIS A 394 -19.06 -8.94 -2.44
N ASN A 395 -18.47 -10.12 -2.58
CA ASN A 395 -17.39 -10.56 -1.70
C ASN A 395 -16.04 -9.91 -2.00
N GLU A 396 -15.72 -9.66 -3.28
CA GLU A 396 -14.39 -9.26 -3.77
C GLU A 396 -14.48 -7.99 -4.64
N MET A 397 -13.74 -6.95 -4.25
CA MET A 397 -13.66 -5.68 -4.99
C MET A 397 -12.22 -5.32 -5.32
N ASN A 398 -12.04 -4.49 -6.35
CA ASN A 398 -10.74 -3.97 -6.79
C ASN A 398 -10.73 -2.43 -6.77
N VAL A 399 -9.63 -1.81 -7.20
CA VAL A 399 -9.51 -0.34 -7.30
C VAL A 399 -10.26 0.28 -8.49
N PHE A 400 -10.82 -0.54 -9.38
CA PHE A 400 -11.48 -0.13 -10.62
C PHE A 400 -13.01 -0.28 -10.57
N GLY A 401 -13.59 -0.45 -9.38
CA GLY A 401 -15.04 -0.53 -9.22
C GLY A 401 -15.62 -1.83 -9.78
N TYR A 402 -14.95 -2.96 -9.56
CA TYR A 402 -15.55 -4.27 -9.78
C TYR A 402 -16.53 -4.56 -8.64
N THR A 403 -17.84 -4.53 -8.93
CA THR A 403 -18.91 -4.66 -7.92
C THR A 403 -19.87 -5.80 -8.22
N ALA A 404 -19.82 -6.38 -9.41
CA ALA A 404 -20.66 -7.50 -9.82
C ALA A 404 -20.29 -8.81 -9.11
N MET A 405 -21.20 -9.79 -9.22
CA MET A 405 -20.95 -11.14 -8.73
C MET A 405 -19.94 -11.86 -9.64
N LYS A 406 -18.88 -12.44 -9.05
CA LYS A 406 -17.92 -13.30 -9.75
C LYS A 406 -18.54 -14.65 -10.17
N SER A 407 -17.75 -15.52 -10.81
CA SER A 407 -18.24 -16.78 -11.38
C SER A 407 -18.42 -17.92 -10.38
N GLY A 408 -17.87 -17.82 -9.17
CA GLY A 408 -17.92 -18.91 -8.18
C GLY A 408 -19.11 -18.84 -7.23
N GLU A 409 -20.11 -19.69 -7.45
CA GLU A 409 -21.33 -19.75 -6.63
C GLU A 409 -21.07 -19.90 -5.12
N GLY A 410 -20.05 -20.66 -4.73
CA GLY A 410 -19.75 -20.93 -3.31
C GLY A 410 -19.21 -19.75 -2.51
N TYR A 411 -18.82 -18.65 -3.17
CA TYR A 411 -18.22 -17.49 -2.51
C TYR A 411 -18.73 -16.14 -3.03
N ALA A 412 -19.14 -16.04 -4.30
CA ALA A 412 -19.43 -14.78 -4.95
C ALA A 412 -20.77 -14.16 -4.52
N ASN A 413 -21.76 -14.98 -4.15
CA ASN A 413 -23.08 -14.48 -3.76
C ASN A 413 -23.10 -13.97 -2.32
N TYR A 414 -22.57 -12.76 -2.14
CA TYR A 414 -22.54 -12.07 -0.84
C TYR A 414 -23.00 -10.61 -0.94
N PRO A 415 -24.27 -10.34 -1.29
CA PRO A 415 -24.78 -8.97 -1.50
C PRO A 415 -24.96 -8.17 -0.19
N VAL A 416 -24.55 -8.72 0.96
CA VAL A 416 -24.65 -8.07 2.27
C VAL A 416 -23.38 -7.31 2.67
N ALA A 417 -22.32 -7.35 1.85
CA ALA A 417 -21.06 -6.66 2.11
C ALA A 417 -21.25 -5.17 2.40
N ALA A 418 -21.99 -4.47 1.53
CA ALA A 418 -22.31 -3.05 1.70
C ALA A 418 -23.03 -2.76 3.03
N ALA A 419 -23.98 -3.62 3.42
CA ALA A 419 -24.71 -3.48 4.67
C ALA A 419 -23.81 -3.69 5.91
N TRP A 420 -22.87 -4.64 5.86
CA TRP A 420 -21.90 -4.79 6.94
C TRP A 420 -20.99 -3.57 7.04
N MET A 421 -20.50 -3.02 5.92
CA MET A 421 -19.68 -1.80 5.96
C MET A 421 -20.40 -0.60 6.60
N MET A 422 -21.74 -0.54 6.56
CA MET A 422 -22.49 0.50 7.26
C MET A 422 -22.38 0.41 8.78
N GLN A 423 -22.03 -0.74 9.35
CA GLN A 423 -21.69 -0.83 10.79
C GLN A 423 -20.44 0.02 11.09
N HIS A 424 -19.42 -0.01 10.22
CA HIS A 424 -18.24 0.84 10.40
C HIS A 424 -18.55 2.33 10.19
N VAL A 425 -19.48 2.67 9.29
CA VAL A 425 -19.97 4.06 9.15
C VAL A 425 -20.64 4.51 10.45
N TRP A 426 -21.45 3.64 11.05
CA TRP A 426 -22.09 3.93 12.34
C TRP A 426 -21.07 4.03 13.47
N ASP A 427 -20.09 3.12 13.56
CA ASP A 427 -19.01 3.16 14.55
C ASP A 427 -18.25 4.50 14.47
N ASN A 428 -17.90 4.96 13.27
CA ASN A 428 -17.24 6.27 13.09
C ASN A 428 -18.09 7.43 13.66
N VAL A 429 -19.42 7.38 13.51
CA VAL A 429 -20.33 8.36 14.12
C VAL A 429 -20.43 8.19 15.63
N GLU A 430 -20.53 6.97 16.13
CA GLU A 430 -20.69 6.69 17.55
C GLU A 430 -19.44 7.10 18.35
N TYR A 431 -18.25 6.78 17.84
CA TYR A 431 -16.98 7.19 18.46
C TYR A 431 -16.66 8.66 18.22
N GLY A 432 -16.89 9.19 17.01
CA GLY A 432 -16.48 10.55 16.62
C GLY A 432 -17.52 11.65 16.91
N GLN A 433 -18.80 11.27 17.10
CA GLN A 433 -19.95 12.17 17.27
C GLN A 433 -20.08 13.24 16.14
N ASN A 434 -19.54 12.96 14.96
CA ASN A 434 -19.52 13.90 13.83
C ASN A 434 -20.76 13.75 12.95
N ILE A 435 -21.87 14.37 13.39
CA ILE A 435 -23.14 14.36 12.66
C ILE A 435 -23.07 15.12 11.33
N ALA A 436 -22.16 16.09 11.19
CA ALA A 436 -21.97 16.78 9.91
C ALA A 436 -21.40 15.82 8.86
N TRP A 437 -20.35 15.05 9.24
CA TRP A 437 -19.79 14.01 8.38
C TRP A 437 -20.86 13.00 7.93
N LEU A 438 -21.70 12.51 8.84
CA LEU A 438 -22.78 11.57 8.50
C LEU A 438 -23.81 12.13 7.50
N LYS A 439 -24.01 13.45 7.46
CA LYS A 439 -24.95 14.08 6.53
C LYS A 439 -24.32 14.33 5.16
N ASP A 440 -23.03 14.64 5.15
CA ASP A 440 -22.30 15.08 3.96
C ASP A 440 -21.64 13.93 3.20
N THR A 441 -21.32 12.83 3.90
CA THR A 441 -20.68 11.60 3.38
C THR A 441 -21.69 10.47 3.33
#